data_AF-A0AAW4GLD0-F1
#
_entry.id   AF-A0AAW4GLD0-F1
#
_cell.length_a   1.000
_cell.length_b   1.000
_cell.length_c   1.000
_cell.angle_alpha   90.00
_cell.angle_beta   90.00
_cell.angle_gamma   90.00
#
_symmetry.space_group_name_H-M   'P 1'
#
loop_
_entity.id
_entity.type
_entity.pdbx_description
1 polymer ?
#
loop_
_entity_poly.entity_id
_entity_poly.type
_entity_poly.pdbx_seq_one_letter_code
_entity_poly.pdbx_strand_id
1 'polypeptide(L)'
;MKRTYMLALALLAIGSGSSAYAASTPTTDQLEAHLWQLARATDAQGKRIDALFVRGREPYTLRFQPGYMSELNLCNYASSQYQLQGDRLILENGVVTTAGCIRAEVAEQQRRASTLVNGRPAPTLALDDNGSLVLRNVHGDTAIFTPAPLPVK
;
A
#
# COMPACT_ATOMS: atom_id res chain seq x y z
N MET A 1 -28.43 -60.45 -25.98
CA MET A 1 -28.20 -59.53 -27.12
C MET A 1 -29.08 -58.30 -26.97
N LYS A 2 -28.50 -57.15 -26.64
CA LYS A 2 -28.95 -55.81 -27.04
C LYS A 2 -27.90 -54.81 -26.57
N ARG A 3 -27.09 -54.36 -27.54
CA ARG A 3 -26.15 -53.25 -27.38
C ARG A 3 -26.94 -51.96 -27.54
N THR A 4 -26.83 -51.06 -26.57
CA THR A 4 -27.26 -49.67 -26.73
C THR A 4 -26.01 -48.80 -26.61
N TYR A 5 -25.74 -48.03 -27.65
CA TYR A 5 -24.62 -47.11 -27.76
C TYR A 5 -25.07 -45.67 -27.45
N MET A 6 -24.09 -44.89 -27.01
CA MET A 6 -23.95 -43.42 -27.10
C MET A 6 -24.80 -42.53 -26.17
N LEU A 7 -24.12 -41.74 -25.34
CA LEU A 7 -23.74 -40.36 -25.71
C LEU A 7 -22.67 -39.87 -24.71
N ALA A 8 -21.47 -39.56 -25.20
CA ALA A 8 -20.45 -38.85 -24.42
C ALA A 8 -20.66 -37.35 -24.62
N LEU A 9 -21.20 -36.66 -23.60
CA LEU A 9 -21.16 -35.20 -23.54
C LEU A 9 -19.80 -34.77 -22.99
N ALA A 10 -18.92 -34.34 -23.90
CA ALA A 10 -17.72 -33.60 -23.53
C ALA A 10 -18.11 -32.15 -23.20
N LEU A 11 -18.19 -31.82 -21.92
CA LEU A 11 -18.21 -30.44 -21.44
C LEU A 11 -16.77 -29.91 -21.45
N LEU A 12 -16.40 -29.17 -22.50
CA LEU A 12 -15.25 -28.27 -22.40
C LEU A 12 -15.63 -27.09 -21.51
N ALA A 13 -15.31 -27.19 -20.21
CA ALA A 13 -15.18 -26.01 -19.37
C ALA A 13 -13.87 -25.31 -19.76
N ILE A 14 -13.95 -24.31 -20.63
CA ILE A 14 -12.88 -23.32 -20.78
C ILE A 14 -12.93 -22.47 -19.51
N GLY A 15 -12.25 -22.93 -18.47
CA GLY A 15 -11.94 -22.09 -17.33
C GLY A 15 -11.05 -20.96 -17.83
N SER A 16 -11.64 -19.76 -18.00
CA SER A 16 -10.88 -18.53 -18.05
C SER A 16 -10.18 -18.37 -16.70
N GLY A 17 -9.02 -18.98 -16.57
CA GLY A 17 -8.10 -18.71 -15.48
C GLY A 17 -7.67 -17.25 -15.62
N SER A 18 -8.39 -16.34 -14.97
CA SER A 18 -7.74 -15.15 -14.45
C SER A 18 -6.69 -15.66 -13.50
N SER A 19 -5.46 -15.82 -13.99
CA SER A 19 -4.29 -16.00 -13.14
C SER A 19 -4.21 -14.76 -12.26
N ALA A 20 -4.87 -14.80 -11.11
CA ALA A 20 -4.56 -13.92 -10.00
C ALA A 20 -3.15 -14.33 -9.59
N TYR A 21 -2.15 -13.63 -10.13
CA TYR A 21 -0.80 -13.80 -9.63
C TYR A 21 -0.84 -13.30 -8.18
N ALA A 22 -0.23 -14.08 -7.29
CA ALA A 22 -0.44 -13.90 -5.86
C ALA A 22 0.36 -12.69 -5.38
N ALA A 23 -0.30 -11.76 -4.69
CA ALA A 23 0.38 -10.69 -3.98
C ALA A 23 1.46 -11.29 -3.07
N SER A 24 2.66 -10.71 -3.09
CA SER A 24 3.84 -11.24 -2.39
C SER A 24 4.25 -10.33 -1.24
N THR A 25 4.85 -10.88 -0.19
CA THR A 25 5.42 -10.06 0.88
C THR A 25 6.70 -9.38 0.37
N PRO A 26 6.84 -8.04 0.47
CA PRO A 26 8.05 -7.36 0.03
C PRO A 26 9.25 -7.70 0.92
N THR A 27 10.44 -7.72 0.33
CA THR A 27 11.71 -7.65 1.07
C THR A 27 12.10 -6.20 1.37
N THR A 28 13.02 -5.99 2.31
CA THR A 28 13.58 -4.64 2.59
C THR A 28 14.26 -4.04 1.36
N ASP A 29 15.03 -4.85 0.62
CA ASP A 29 15.72 -4.39 -0.60
C ASP A 29 14.74 -3.88 -1.66
N GLN A 30 13.59 -4.56 -1.82
CA GLN A 30 12.54 -4.11 -2.73
C GLN A 30 11.90 -2.79 -2.27
N LEU A 31 11.64 -2.64 -0.97
CA LEU A 31 11.10 -1.40 -0.42
C LEU A 31 12.07 -0.23 -0.58
N GLU A 32 13.36 -0.46 -0.39
CA GLU A 32 14.41 0.56 -0.40
C GLU A 32 14.85 0.97 -1.82
N ALA A 33 14.52 0.17 -2.84
CA ALA A 33 14.86 0.46 -4.24
C ALA A 33 14.06 1.63 -4.85
N HIS A 34 12.96 2.05 -4.22
CA HIS A 34 12.01 3.01 -4.79
C HIS A 34 11.52 4.05 -3.78
N LEU A 35 11.03 5.18 -4.31
CA LEU A 35 10.00 5.95 -3.63
C LEU A 35 8.65 5.30 -3.89
N TRP A 36 7.74 5.36 -2.93
CA TRP A 36 6.40 4.78 -3.06
C TRP A 36 5.36 5.89 -3.01
N GLN A 37 4.86 6.30 -4.18
CA GLN A 37 3.93 7.43 -4.31
C GLN A 37 2.48 6.95 -4.26
N LEU A 38 1.66 7.56 -3.42
CA LEU A 38 0.26 7.16 -3.24
C LEU A 38 -0.53 7.37 -4.55
N ALA A 39 -1.04 6.28 -5.10
CA ALA A 39 -1.88 6.30 -6.30
C ALA A 39 -3.37 6.14 -5.96
N ARG A 40 -3.68 5.27 -4.99
CA ARG A 40 -5.07 4.98 -4.57
C ARG A 40 -5.15 4.75 -3.07
N ALA A 41 -6.23 5.21 -2.45
CA ALA A 41 -6.57 4.83 -1.08
C ALA A 41 -8.09 4.64 -0.94
N THR A 42 -8.51 3.58 -0.26
CA THR A 42 -9.91 3.28 0.04
C THR A 42 -10.08 2.86 1.49
N ASP A 43 -11.23 3.18 2.09
CA ASP A 43 -11.62 2.66 3.39
C ASP A 43 -12.08 1.19 3.30
N ALA A 44 -12.45 0.62 4.44
CA ALA A 44 -12.95 -0.76 4.53
C ALA A 44 -14.22 -1.03 3.70
N GLN A 45 -14.98 0.01 3.35
CA GLN A 45 -16.17 -0.10 2.50
C GLN A 45 -15.82 0.05 1.00
N GLY A 46 -14.53 0.23 0.68
CA GLY A 46 -14.06 0.46 -0.68
C GLY A 46 -14.25 1.90 -1.17
N LYS A 47 -14.74 2.82 -0.31
CA LYS A 47 -14.89 4.23 -0.66
C LYS A 47 -13.53 4.91 -0.62
N ARG A 48 -13.28 5.78 -1.60
CA ARG A 48 -12.02 6.51 -1.71
C ARG A 48 -11.79 7.42 -0.48
N ILE A 49 -10.56 7.39 0.04
CA ILE A 49 -10.12 8.29 1.12
C ILE A 49 -9.59 9.57 0.48
N ASP A 50 -10.49 10.48 0.09
CA ASP A 50 -10.13 11.70 -0.65
C ASP A 50 -9.16 12.62 0.12
N ALA A 51 -9.24 12.59 1.45
CA ALA A 51 -8.37 13.36 2.35
C ALA A 51 -6.87 13.09 2.18
N LEU A 52 -6.47 11.94 1.62
CA LEU A 52 -5.06 11.66 1.34
C LEU A 52 -4.55 12.37 0.07
N PHE A 53 -5.43 12.98 -0.72
CA PHE A 53 -5.12 13.60 -2.01
C PHE A 53 -5.43 15.09 -1.99
N VAL A 54 -4.40 15.91 -1.75
CA VAL A 54 -4.53 17.38 -1.73
C VAL A 54 -4.18 17.95 -3.09
N ARG A 55 -5.12 18.69 -3.70
CA ARG A 55 -4.91 19.31 -5.02
C ARG A 55 -3.77 20.34 -4.99
N GLY A 56 -2.91 20.30 -6.01
CA GLY A 56 -1.78 21.21 -6.16
C GLY A 56 -0.59 20.90 -5.25
N ARG A 57 -0.49 19.68 -4.72
CA ARG A 57 0.67 19.19 -3.97
C ARG A 57 1.16 17.87 -4.56
N GLU A 58 2.43 17.58 -4.32
CA GLU A 58 3.00 16.27 -4.61
C GLU A 58 2.25 15.14 -3.86
N PRO A 59 2.14 13.93 -4.43
CA PRO A 59 1.48 12.81 -3.78
C PRO A 59 2.13 12.45 -2.44
N TYR A 60 1.33 12.04 -1.46
CA TYR A 60 1.84 11.41 -0.24
C TYR A 60 2.76 10.24 -0.61
N THR A 61 3.97 10.22 -0.05
CA THR A 61 5.03 9.31 -0.51
C THR A 61 5.71 8.65 0.68
N LEU A 62 5.93 7.34 0.60
CA LEU A 62 6.79 6.62 1.54
C LEU A 62 8.18 6.47 0.96
N ARG A 63 9.19 6.58 1.81
CA ARG A 63 10.57 6.25 1.47
C ARG A 63 11.12 5.30 2.52
N PHE A 64 11.63 4.17 2.08
CA PHE A 64 12.38 3.25 2.91
C PHE A 64 13.88 3.45 2.66
N GLN A 65 14.66 3.40 3.72
CA GLN A 65 16.11 3.46 3.74
C GLN A 65 16.59 2.48 4.81
N PRO A 66 17.86 2.03 4.80
CA PRO A 66 18.35 1.09 5.81
C PRO A 66 17.97 1.51 7.23
N GLY A 67 17.05 0.76 7.84
CA GLY A 67 16.55 0.95 9.21
C GLY A 67 15.47 2.02 9.42
N TYR A 68 15.13 2.86 8.43
CA TYR A 68 14.14 3.94 8.60
C TYR A 68 13.12 4.02 7.46
N MET A 69 11.86 4.29 7.82
CA MET A 69 10.82 4.71 6.89
C MET A 69 10.49 6.19 7.14
N SER A 70 10.38 6.96 6.08
CA SER A 70 9.95 8.36 6.11
C SER A 70 8.65 8.57 5.35
N GLU A 71 7.79 9.41 5.91
CA GLU A 71 6.56 9.91 5.31
C GLU A 71 6.83 11.30 4.71
N LEU A 72 6.76 11.39 3.38
CA LEU A 72 7.11 12.58 2.60
C LEU A 72 5.85 13.28 2.05
N ASN A 73 6.01 14.54 1.64
CA ASN A 73 4.97 15.38 1.03
C ASN A 73 3.75 15.66 1.94
N LEU A 74 3.90 15.45 3.25
CA LEU A 74 2.92 15.86 4.24
C LEU A 74 3.18 17.30 4.71
N CYS A 75 2.43 17.74 5.72
CA CYS A 75 2.66 19.03 6.37
C CYS A 75 3.96 19.01 7.19
N ASN A 76 4.12 17.94 7.96
CA ASN A 76 5.24 17.70 8.83
C ASN A 76 6.00 16.48 8.33
N TYR A 77 7.33 16.55 8.40
CA TYR A 77 8.17 15.40 8.11
C TYR A 77 8.02 14.41 9.26
N ALA A 78 7.71 13.16 8.94
CA ALA A 78 7.70 12.07 9.91
C ALA A 78 8.66 10.96 9.47
N SER A 79 9.36 10.38 10.43
CA SER A 79 10.27 9.25 10.20
C SER A 79 10.26 8.33 11.41
N SER A 80 10.31 7.03 11.17
CA SER A 80 10.34 6.00 12.21
C SER A 80 11.37 4.95 11.84
N GLN A 81 11.94 4.30 12.84
CA GLN A 81 12.63 3.03 12.59
C GLN A 81 11.61 2.03 12.05
N TYR A 82 11.98 1.25 11.04
CA TYR A 82 11.09 0.25 10.47
C TYR A 82 11.72 -1.14 10.46
N GLN A 83 10.88 -2.16 10.64
CA GLN A 83 11.23 -3.56 10.47
C GLN A 83 10.05 -4.30 9.83
N LEU A 84 10.35 -5.37 9.09
CA LEU A 84 9.34 -6.31 8.60
C LEU A 84 9.29 -7.53 9.51
N GLN A 85 8.11 -7.85 10.03
CA GLN A 85 7.82 -9.12 10.69
C GLN A 85 6.83 -9.91 9.83
N GLY A 86 7.35 -10.73 8.93
CA GLY A 86 6.55 -11.27 7.84
C GLY A 86 6.05 -10.15 6.95
N ASP A 87 4.74 -10.04 6.77
CA ASP A 87 4.09 -8.97 6.01
C ASP A 87 3.83 -7.70 6.85
N ARG A 88 4.11 -7.69 8.15
CA ARG A 88 3.80 -6.55 9.01
C ARG A 88 4.89 -5.50 9.00
N LEU A 89 4.49 -4.24 8.80
CA LEU A 89 5.33 -3.06 8.95
C LEU A 89 5.35 -2.61 10.40
N ILE A 90 6.43 -2.92 11.11
CA ILE A 90 6.64 -2.49 12.50
C ILE A 90 7.34 -1.14 12.48
N LEU A 91 6.71 -0.11 13.05
CA LEU A 91 7.27 1.24 13.19
C LEU A 91 7.55 1.55 14.66
N GLU A 92 8.77 2.01 14.93
CA GLU A 92 9.25 2.32 16.28
C GLU A 92 10.00 3.64 16.31
N ASN A 93 10.11 4.24 17.50
CA ASN A 93 10.92 5.44 17.75
C ASN A 93 10.61 6.60 16.76
N GLY A 94 9.33 6.75 16.43
CA GLY A 94 8.86 7.74 15.47
C GLY A 94 9.06 9.16 15.94
N VAL A 95 9.54 10.01 15.03
CA VAL A 95 9.68 11.46 15.21
C VAL A 95 8.87 12.18 14.14
N VAL A 96 8.27 13.31 14.53
CA VAL A 96 7.51 14.17 13.61
C VAL A 96 7.86 15.63 13.91
N THR A 97 8.05 16.43 12.86
CA THR A 97 8.18 17.89 13.05
C THR A 97 6.86 18.48 13.54
N THR A 98 6.89 19.66 14.16
CA THR A 98 5.70 20.29 14.76
C THR A 98 5.41 21.67 14.17
N ALA A 99 5.54 21.81 12.85
CA ALA A 99 5.14 23.02 12.14
C ALA A 99 3.60 23.13 12.07
N GLY A 100 3.10 24.36 12.11
CA GLY A 100 1.67 24.64 11.94
C GLY A 100 1.22 24.46 10.50
N CYS A 101 0.22 23.61 10.28
CA CYS A 101 -0.38 23.39 8.96
C CYS A 101 -1.39 24.50 8.64
N ILE A 102 -1.02 25.44 7.77
CA ILE A 102 -1.87 26.61 7.44
C ILE A 102 -3.20 26.19 6.78
N ARG A 103 -3.16 25.17 5.92
CA ARG A 103 -4.32 24.68 5.15
C ARG A 103 -4.96 23.49 5.86
N ALA A 104 -6.28 23.54 6.08
CA ALA A 104 -7.00 22.52 6.84
C ALA A 104 -6.95 21.14 6.18
N GLU A 105 -7.06 21.07 4.85
CA GLU A 105 -6.96 19.84 4.08
C GLU A 105 -5.56 19.20 4.14
N VAL A 106 -4.52 20.01 4.36
CA VAL A 106 -3.15 19.52 4.55
C VAL A 106 -2.96 18.95 5.96
N ALA A 107 -3.59 19.56 6.97
CA ALA A 107 -3.64 18.99 8.32
C ALA A 107 -4.42 17.66 8.34
N GLU A 108 -5.53 17.58 7.63
CA GLU A 108 -6.32 16.35 7.52
C GLU A 108 -5.56 15.26 6.73
N GLN A 109 -4.83 15.62 5.67
CA GLN A 109 -3.93 14.70 4.97
C GLN A 109 -2.90 14.08 5.93
N GLN A 110 -2.23 14.90 6.74
CA GLN A 110 -1.27 14.44 7.75
C GLN A 110 -1.92 13.44 8.73
N ARG A 111 -3.10 13.77 9.25
CA ARG A 111 -3.82 12.93 10.21
C ARG A 111 -4.18 11.58 9.60
N ARG A 112 -4.70 11.57 8.37
CA ARG A 112 -5.06 10.34 7.64
C ARG A 112 -3.84 9.48 7.31
N ALA A 113 -2.74 10.09 6.86
CA ALA A 113 -1.49 9.38 6.62
C ALA A 113 -0.98 8.71 7.91
N SER A 114 -0.98 9.43 9.03
CA SER A 114 -0.58 8.87 10.32
C SER A 114 -1.46 7.69 10.76
N THR A 115 -2.79 7.79 10.60
CA THR A 115 -3.71 6.67 10.89
C THR A 115 -3.46 5.46 9.99
N LEU A 116 -3.09 5.69 8.73
CA LEU A 116 -2.83 4.63 7.77
C LEU A 116 -1.62 3.79 8.17
N VAL A 117 -0.49 4.41 8.56
CA VAL A 117 0.77 3.70 8.81
C VAL A 117 1.06 3.36 10.27
N ASN A 118 0.51 4.11 11.24
CA ASN A 118 0.79 3.92 12.67
C ASN A 118 -0.30 3.11 13.42
N GLY A 119 -1.18 2.43 12.69
CA GLY A 119 -2.26 1.62 13.26
C GLY A 119 -1.74 0.48 14.15
N ARG A 120 -2.54 0.09 15.15
CA ARG A 120 -2.29 -1.09 15.99
C ARG A 120 -3.50 -2.04 15.94
N PRO A 121 -3.33 -3.32 15.55
CA PRO A 121 -2.09 -3.97 15.11
C PRO A 121 -1.43 -3.33 13.89
N ALA A 122 -0.12 -3.58 13.74
CA ALA A 122 0.70 -3.03 12.66
C ALA A 122 0.09 -3.35 11.28
N PRO A 123 0.16 -2.39 10.33
CA PRO A 123 -0.35 -2.60 8.98
C PRO A 123 0.46 -3.69 8.26
N THR A 124 -0.18 -4.35 7.30
CA THR A 124 0.44 -5.35 6.44
C THR A 124 0.84 -4.73 5.11
N LEU A 125 1.93 -5.22 4.52
CA LEU A 125 2.45 -4.85 3.21
C LEU A 125 2.41 -6.04 2.26
N ALA A 126 2.09 -5.75 1.00
CA ALA A 126 2.24 -6.69 -0.10
C ALA A 126 2.70 -5.94 -1.36
N LEU A 127 3.38 -6.62 -2.28
CA LEU A 127 3.56 -6.19 -3.66
C LEU A 127 2.50 -6.86 -4.51
N ASP A 128 1.77 -6.05 -5.27
CA ASP A 128 0.87 -6.56 -6.30
C ASP A 128 1.64 -6.93 -7.58
N ASP A 129 0.92 -7.48 -8.55
CA ASP A 129 1.46 -8.00 -9.80
C ASP A 129 2.08 -6.91 -10.69
N ASN A 130 1.72 -5.65 -10.46
CA ASN A 130 2.26 -4.50 -11.17
C ASN A 130 3.48 -3.90 -10.45
N GLY A 131 3.94 -4.53 -9.37
CA GLY A 131 5.01 -4.02 -8.51
C GLY A 131 4.57 -2.83 -7.66
N SER A 132 3.27 -2.60 -7.47
CA SER A 132 2.77 -1.57 -6.56
C SER A 132 2.77 -2.09 -5.13
N LEU A 133 3.14 -1.22 -4.20
CA LEU A 133 3.08 -1.52 -2.77
C LEU A 133 1.66 -1.31 -2.26
N VAL A 134 1.07 -2.36 -1.72
CA VAL A 134 -0.24 -2.36 -1.08
C VAL A 134 -0.04 -2.39 0.43
N LEU A 135 -0.55 -1.37 1.11
CA LEU A 135 -0.61 -1.29 2.57
C LEU A 135 -2.06 -1.47 3.02
N ARG A 136 -2.29 -2.33 4.02
CA ARG A 136 -3.59 -2.49 4.67
C ARG A 136 -3.46 -2.29 6.18
N ASN A 137 -4.25 -1.37 6.74
CA ASN A 137 -4.23 -1.12 8.18
C ASN A 137 -5.30 -1.95 8.92
N VAL A 138 -5.27 -1.91 10.25
CA VAL A 138 -6.25 -2.58 11.12
C VAL A 138 -7.70 -2.14 10.86
N HIS A 139 -7.92 -0.92 10.37
CA HIS A 139 -9.25 -0.39 10.09
C HIS A 139 -9.83 -0.91 8.78
N GLY A 140 -9.07 -1.67 7.99
CA GLY A 140 -9.45 -2.13 6.66
C GLY A 140 -9.17 -1.11 5.55
N ASP A 141 -8.58 0.04 5.88
CA ASP A 141 -8.12 0.99 4.88
C ASP A 141 -7.01 0.34 4.05
N THR A 142 -7.07 0.55 2.74
CA THR A 142 -6.09 0.05 1.78
C THR A 142 -5.50 1.21 1.02
N ALA A 143 -4.17 1.30 0.98
CA ALA A 143 -3.44 2.24 0.15
C ALA A 143 -2.56 1.50 -0.84
N ILE A 144 -2.57 1.95 -2.09
CA ILE A 144 -1.75 1.44 -3.19
C ILE A 144 -0.78 2.55 -3.58
N PHE A 145 0.50 2.24 -3.51
CA PHE A 145 1.59 3.13 -3.87
C PHE A 145 2.32 2.60 -5.11
N THR A 146 2.52 3.46 -6.09
CA THR A 146 3.30 3.12 -7.29
C THR A 146 4.78 3.39 -7.06
N PRO A 147 5.69 2.53 -7.55
CA PRO A 147 7.12 2.78 -7.45
C PRO A 147 7.51 3.98 -8.32
N ALA A 148 8.32 4.86 -7.76
CA ALA A 148 8.94 6.00 -8.42
C ALA A 148 10.46 5.94 -8.23
N PRO A 149 11.25 6.46 -9.17
CA PRO A 149 12.70 6.45 -9.07
C PRO A 149 13.17 7.24 -7.84
N LEU A 150 14.27 6.78 -7.25
CA LEU A 150 14.96 7.56 -6.22
C LEU A 150 15.55 8.84 -6.84
N PRO A 151 15.60 9.96 -6.10
CA PRO A 151 16.29 11.16 -6.56
C PRO A 151 17.76 10.84 -6.84
N VAL A 152 18.28 11.35 -7.96
CA VAL A 152 19.72 11.28 -8.25
C VAL A 152 20.46 12.11 -7.19
N LYS A 153 21.55 11.56 -6.66
CA LYS A 153 22.43 12.26 -5.71
C LYS A 153 23.21 13.37 -6.38
#